data_AF-A0A7S4LPX9-F1
#
_entry.id   AF-A0A7S4LPX9-F1
#
_cell.length_a   1.000
_cell.length_b   1.000
_cell.length_c   1.000
_cell.angle_alpha   90.00
_cell.angle_beta   90.00
_cell.angle_gamma   90.00
#
_symmetry.space_group_name_H-M   'P 1'
#
loop_
_entity.id
_entity.type
_entity.pdbx_description
1 polymer ?
#
loop_
_entity_poly.entity_id
_entity_poly.type
_entity_poly.pdbx_seq_one_letter_code
_entity_poly.pdbx_strand_id
1 'polypeptide(L)'
;FEAVPNEPFMRLWCAAECLGAVVGGLAHQPEVLWIEADVTHHAQNRFGRGIVQSGRHAHDLLNAAGLDGEGEIFGASDSGIDHDHCFFHDPVHNVPFMFPAGQVGRHRSIARYDYQESVMNDQSKKDRVMGHGTHVIGSVLGWAGQDHNMKAYHGIAPKSRVAFYDLGLVSEGSKMQVPGPLHQTV
;
A
#
# COMPACT_ATOMS: atom_id res chain seq x y z
N PHE A 1 16.17 -7.70 13.84
CA PHE A 1 16.31 -6.73 12.75
C PHE A 1 16.55 -5.38 13.39
N GLU A 2 17.81 -4.96 13.44
CA GLU A 2 18.14 -3.62 13.91
C GLU A 2 17.47 -2.61 12.99
N ALA A 3 16.74 -1.66 13.56
CA ALA A 3 16.30 -0.48 12.82
C ALA A 3 17.57 0.20 12.30
N VAL A 4 17.75 0.22 10.98
CA VAL A 4 18.80 1.04 10.37
C VAL A 4 18.46 2.48 10.74
N PRO A 5 19.26 3.16 11.59
CA PRO A 5 18.95 4.52 11.99
C PRO A 5 19.10 5.40 10.76
N ASN A 6 18.03 6.09 10.35
CA ASN A 6 17.99 7.21 9.40
C ASN A 6 19.30 7.42 8.62
N GLU A 7 19.53 6.65 7.55
CA GLU A 7 20.59 7.02 6.62
C GLU A 7 20.20 8.38 5.99
N PRO A 8 21.03 9.42 6.13
CA PRO A 8 20.71 10.72 5.57
C PRO A 8 20.68 10.61 4.04
N PHE A 9 19.50 10.78 3.44
CA PHE A 9 19.34 10.88 1.99
C PHE A 9 19.17 12.34 1.56
N MET A 10 19.65 12.66 0.36
CA MET A 10 19.52 13.98 -0.26
C MET A 10 18.82 13.84 -1.61
N ARG A 11 17.75 14.61 -1.84
CA ARG A 11 17.15 14.75 -3.17
C ARG A 11 17.61 16.04 -3.82
N LEU A 12 18.02 15.96 -5.08
CA LEU A 12 18.48 17.08 -5.87
C LEU A 12 17.71 17.13 -7.17
N TRP A 13 17.26 18.33 -7.54
CA TRP A 13 16.67 18.60 -8.85
C TRP A 13 17.66 19.39 -9.68
N CYS A 14 17.91 18.94 -10.91
CA CYS A 14 18.69 19.68 -11.88
C CYS A 14 17.99 19.66 -13.24
N ALA A 15 18.30 20.63 -14.09
CA ALA A 15 17.91 20.58 -15.49
C ALA A 15 18.56 19.36 -16.17
N ALA A 16 17.92 18.81 -17.22
CA ALA A 16 18.34 17.57 -17.86
C ALA A 16 19.76 17.68 -18.43
N GLU A 17 20.11 18.84 -18.96
CA GLU A 17 21.43 19.19 -19.48
C GLU A 17 22.55 19.14 -18.42
N CYS A 18 22.21 19.30 -17.14
CA CYS A 18 23.16 19.30 -16.03
C CYS A 18 23.27 17.94 -15.33
N LEU A 19 22.40 16.96 -15.65
CA LEU A 19 22.31 15.69 -14.92
C LEU A 19 23.63 14.93 -14.88
N GLY A 20 24.33 14.83 -16.02
CA GLY A 20 25.62 14.14 -16.08
C GLY A 20 26.70 14.79 -15.22
N ALA A 21 26.75 16.12 -15.18
CA ALA A 21 27.71 16.85 -14.35
C ALA A 21 27.39 16.72 -12.85
N VAL A 22 26.10 16.78 -12.48
CA VAL A 22 25.65 16.63 -11.09
C VAL A 22 25.92 15.22 -10.58
N VAL A 23 25.48 14.19 -11.30
CA VAL A 23 25.73 12.78 -10.93
C VAL A 23 27.23 12.50 -10.89
N GLY A 24 27.98 12.98 -11.87
CA GLY A 24 29.44 12.84 -11.90
C GLY A 24 30.11 13.51 -10.69
N GLY A 25 29.71 14.73 -10.32
CA GLY A 25 30.28 15.44 -9.18
C GLY A 25 29.97 14.77 -7.83
N LEU A 26 28.76 14.24 -7.67
CA LEU A 26 28.33 13.54 -6.46
C LEU A 26 28.96 12.16 -6.33
N ALA A 27 29.11 11.41 -7.43
CA ALA A 27 29.68 10.07 -7.43
C ALA A 27 31.15 10.02 -6.97
N HIS A 28 31.84 11.18 -6.98
CA HIS A 28 33.21 11.30 -6.50
C HIS A 28 33.32 11.76 -5.04
N GLN A 29 32.20 12.05 -4.36
CA GLN A 29 32.23 12.39 -2.94
C GLN A 29 32.37 11.12 -2.11
N PRO A 30 33.35 11.01 -1.20
CA PRO A 30 33.55 9.81 -0.39
C PRO A 30 32.37 9.51 0.55
N GLU A 31 31.53 10.50 0.83
CA GLU A 31 30.31 10.36 1.64
C GLU A 31 29.12 9.78 0.85
N VAL A 32 29.19 9.72 -0.49
CA VAL A 32 28.09 9.23 -1.33
C VAL A 32 28.27 7.74 -1.59
N LEU A 33 27.37 6.93 -1.02
CA LEU A 33 27.37 5.47 -1.17
C LEU A 33 26.74 5.01 -2.49
N TRP A 34 25.65 5.66 -2.91
CA TRP A 34 24.89 5.32 -4.11
C TRP A 34 24.10 6.53 -4.62
N ILE A 35 23.78 6.51 -5.91
CA ILE A 35 22.93 7.50 -6.59
C ILE A 35 21.92 6.73 -7.43
N GLU A 36 20.64 7.07 -7.29
CA GLU A 36 19.57 6.50 -8.10
C GLU A 36 18.68 7.60 -8.70
N ALA A 37 17.92 7.25 -9.74
CA ALA A 37 16.92 8.14 -10.31
C ALA A 37 15.63 8.10 -9.49
N ASP A 38 15.15 9.25 -9.03
CA ASP A 38 13.81 9.40 -8.45
C ASP A 38 12.78 9.35 -9.59
N VAL A 39 12.22 8.16 -9.84
CA VAL A 39 11.26 7.93 -10.93
C VAL A 39 9.84 8.18 -10.46
N THR A 40 9.03 8.82 -11.31
CA THR A 40 7.60 8.98 -11.05
C THR A 40 6.92 7.61 -11.10
N HIS A 41 6.42 7.14 -9.96
CA HIS A 41 5.67 5.89 -9.91
C HIS A 41 4.24 6.09 -10.43
N HIS A 42 3.81 5.19 -11.33
CA HIS A 42 2.44 5.14 -11.81
C HIS A 42 1.77 3.84 -11.36
N ALA A 43 0.55 3.98 -10.85
CA ALA A 43 -0.33 2.87 -10.52
C ALA A 43 -0.70 2.04 -11.76
N GLN A 44 -0.25 0.79 -11.84
CA GLN A 44 -0.53 -0.09 -12.98
C GLN A 44 -1.16 -1.43 -12.59
N ASN A 45 -2.18 -1.39 -11.72
CA ASN A 45 -2.89 -2.59 -11.26
C ASN A 45 -3.51 -3.40 -12.41
N ARG A 46 -3.96 -2.73 -13.48
CA ARG A 46 -4.54 -3.37 -14.66
C ARG A 46 -3.63 -4.41 -15.30
N PHE A 47 -2.33 -4.14 -15.35
CA PHE A 47 -1.35 -5.01 -16.04
C PHE A 47 -0.54 -5.85 -15.05
N GLY A 48 -0.32 -5.34 -13.83
CA GLY A 48 0.45 -6.02 -12.79
C GLY A 48 -0.11 -7.41 -12.48
N ARG A 49 -1.45 -7.55 -12.40
CA ARG A 49 -2.11 -8.83 -12.13
C ARG A 49 -1.68 -9.95 -13.08
N GLY A 50 -1.84 -9.74 -14.40
CA GLY A 50 -1.47 -10.74 -15.40
C GLY A 50 0.04 -10.99 -15.47
N ILE A 51 0.84 -9.93 -15.33
CA ILE A 51 2.32 -10.03 -15.34
C ILE A 51 2.81 -10.90 -14.18
N VAL A 52 2.32 -10.69 -12.95
CA VAL A 52 2.74 -11.47 -11.77
C VAL A 52 2.36 -12.95 -11.91
N GLN A 53 1.22 -13.26 -12.53
CA GLN A 53 0.74 -14.64 -12.64
C GLN A 53 1.36 -15.44 -13.78
N SER A 54 1.75 -14.79 -14.87
CA SER A 54 2.09 -15.48 -16.12
C SER A 54 3.24 -14.85 -16.92
N GLY A 55 3.79 -13.72 -16.46
CA GLY A 55 4.71 -12.89 -17.23
C GLY A 55 4.04 -12.12 -18.38
N ARG A 56 2.70 -12.17 -18.52
CA ARG A 56 1.95 -11.51 -19.59
C ARG A 56 0.74 -10.74 -19.06
N HIS A 57 0.61 -9.48 -19.45
CA HIS A 57 -0.40 -8.57 -18.92
C HIS A 57 -1.87 -8.97 -19.14
N ALA A 58 -2.18 -9.83 -20.12
CA ALA A 58 -3.54 -10.21 -20.49
C ALA A 58 -4.00 -11.58 -19.95
N HIS A 59 -3.22 -12.21 -19.06
CA HIS A 59 -3.47 -13.57 -18.60
C HIS A 59 -3.57 -13.68 -17.08
N ASP A 60 -4.80 -13.79 -16.58
CA ASP A 60 -5.12 -13.95 -15.15
C ASP A 60 -5.32 -15.43 -14.80
N LEU A 61 -4.30 -16.25 -15.04
CA LEU A 61 -4.39 -17.71 -14.98
C LEU A 61 -4.85 -18.25 -13.62
N LEU A 62 -4.44 -17.62 -12.52
CA LEU A 62 -4.82 -18.03 -11.17
C LEU A 62 -6.30 -17.71 -10.92
N ASN A 63 -6.74 -16.49 -11.23
CA ASN A 63 -8.15 -16.10 -11.07
C ASN A 63 -9.07 -16.93 -11.99
N ALA A 64 -8.63 -17.24 -13.22
CA ALA A 64 -9.37 -18.09 -14.15
C ALA A 64 -9.51 -19.54 -13.63
N ALA A 65 -8.56 -20.01 -12.82
CA ALA A 65 -8.62 -21.29 -12.13
C ALA A 65 -9.44 -21.24 -10.82
N GLY A 66 -10.03 -20.10 -10.47
CA GLY A 66 -10.76 -19.89 -9.21
C GLY A 66 -9.88 -19.60 -7.99
N LEU A 67 -8.58 -19.36 -8.19
CA LEU A 67 -7.65 -18.96 -7.14
C LEU A 67 -7.59 -17.43 -7.06
N ASP A 68 -8.57 -16.84 -6.38
CA ASP A 68 -8.76 -15.38 -6.25
C ASP A 68 -8.59 -14.87 -4.81
N GLY A 69 -8.07 -15.72 -3.91
CA GLY A 69 -7.81 -15.40 -2.51
C GLY A 69 -9.01 -15.56 -1.57
N GLU A 70 -10.12 -16.13 -2.04
CA GLU A 70 -11.29 -16.40 -1.19
C GLU A 70 -10.90 -17.24 0.05
N GLY A 71 -11.28 -16.74 1.23
CA GLY A 71 -10.98 -17.37 2.52
C GLY A 71 -9.63 -16.96 3.14
N GLU A 72 -8.76 -16.29 2.39
CA GLU A 72 -7.43 -15.89 2.86
C GLU A 72 -7.43 -14.50 3.50
N ILE A 73 -6.65 -14.36 4.58
CA ILE A 73 -6.38 -13.09 5.25
C ILE A 73 -4.86 -12.87 5.25
N PHE A 74 -4.39 -11.76 4.68
CA PHE A 74 -2.97 -11.38 4.75
C PHE A 74 -2.76 -10.15 5.63
N GLY A 75 -1.58 -10.06 6.24
CA GLY A 75 -1.15 -8.89 7.01
C GLY A 75 -0.44 -7.88 6.11
N ALA A 76 -0.71 -6.59 6.31
CA ALA A 76 0.01 -5.52 5.64
C ALA A 76 0.04 -4.25 6.50
N SER A 77 1.05 -3.41 6.27
CA SER A 77 1.19 -2.11 6.91
C SER A 77 1.64 -1.09 5.88
N ASP A 78 0.98 0.07 5.83
CA ASP A 78 1.28 1.16 4.89
C ASP A 78 0.64 2.48 5.38
N SER A 79 0.49 3.49 4.53
CA SER A 79 -0.03 4.84 4.86
C SER A 79 -1.53 4.92 5.17
N GLY A 80 -2.25 3.82 5.10
CA GLY A 80 -3.69 3.75 5.31
C GLY A 80 -4.43 3.08 4.16
N ILE A 81 -5.76 2.98 4.28
CA ILE A 81 -6.65 2.57 3.18
C ILE A 81 -7.85 3.52 3.14
N ASP A 82 -8.13 4.13 1.98
CA ASP A 82 -9.42 4.78 1.73
C ASP A 82 -10.50 3.70 1.56
N HIS A 83 -11.09 3.29 2.68
CA HIS A 83 -12.11 2.25 2.74
C HIS A 83 -13.42 2.63 2.05
N ASP A 84 -13.62 3.91 1.67
CA ASP A 84 -14.76 4.33 0.84
C ASP A 84 -14.49 4.26 -0.66
N HIS A 85 -13.25 3.96 -1.06
CA HIS A 85 -12.93 3.68 -2.45
C HIS A 85 -13.75 2.47 -2.94
N CYS A 86 -14.23 2.51 -4.19
CA CYS A 86 -15.13 1.47 -4.76
C CYS A 86 -14.62 0.03 -4.60
N PHE A 87 -13.30 -0.13 -4.51
CA PHE A 87 -12.64 -1.43 -4.32
C PHE A 87 -12.75 -1.99 -2.90
N PHE A 88 -12.93 -1.12 -1.90
CA PHE A 88 -12.93 -1.52 -0.49
C PHE A 88 -14.29 -1.30 0.18
N HIS A 89 -15.11 -0.36 -0.29
CA HIS A 89 -16.37 0.04 0.33
C HIS A 89 -17.34 -1.10 0.59
N ASP A 90 -17.60 -1.45 1.85
CA ASP A 90 -18.63 -2.42 2.24
C ASP A 90 -19.87 -1.69 2.80
N PRO A 91 -21.03 -1.76 2.11
CA PRO A 91 -22.26 -1.12 2.59
C PRO A 91 -22.96 -1.88 3.72
N VAL A 92 -22.54 -3.12 4.03
CA VAL A 92 -23.19 -4.01 5.00
C VAL A 92 -22.45 -4.05 6.34
N HIS A 93 -21.12 -4.02 6.30
CA HIS A 93 -20.29 -4.14 7.50
C HIS A 93 -19.35 -2.94 7.63
N ASN A 94 -19.27 -2.36 8.83
CA ASN A 94 -18.29 -1.32 9.14
C ASN A 94 -16.86 -1.89 9.16
N VAL A 95 -15.88 -1.02 8.92
CA VAL A 95 -14.46 -1.35 9.08
C VAL A 95 -14.17 -1.73 10.54
N PRO A 96 -13.55 -2.90 10.80
CA PRO A 96 -13.27 -3.38 12.15
C PRO A 96 -12.01 -2.70 12.74
N PHE A 97 -12.17 -1.43 13.11
CA PHE A 97 -11.11 -0.63 13.72
C PHE A 97 -10.79 -1.12 15.13
N MET A 98 -9.51 -1.36 15.43
CA MET A 98 -9.00 -1.67 16.79
C MET A 98 -9.80 -2.76 17.51
N PHE A 99 -10.17 -3.84 16.82
CA PHE A 99 -10.85 -4.98 17.43
C PHE A 99 -9.97 -5.62 18.53
N PRO A 100 -10.52 -6.42 19.46
CA PRO A 100 -9.70 -7.16 20.41
C PRO A 100 -8.70 -8.09 19.71
N ALA A 101 -7.55 -8.34 20.33
CA ALA A 101 -6.51 -9.21 19.78
C ALA A 101 -7.07 -10.58 19.36
N GLY A 102 -6.64 -11.08 18.19
CA GLY A 102 -7.12 -12.34 17.63
C GLY A 102 -8.53 -12.30 17.03
N GLN A 103 -9.23 -11.16 17.09
CA GLN A 103 -10.54 -11.00 16.45
C GLN A 103 -10.42 -10.29 15.10
N VAL A 104 -11.29 -10.72 14.18
CA VAL A 104 -11.48 -10.14 12.85
C VAL A 104 -12.95 -9.79 12.64
N GLY A 105 -13.20 -8.70 11.90
CA GLY A 105 -14.54 -8.29 11.51
C GLY A 105 -15.09 -9.11 10.35
N ARG A 106 -16.20 -8.62 9.76
CA ARG A 106 -16.87 -9.20 8.59
C ARG A 106 -16.82 -8.33 7.34
N HIS A 107 -16.15 -7.17 7.40
CA HIS A 107 -15.98 -6.29 6.25
C HIS A 107 -15.30 -7.01 5.08
N ARG A 108 -15.88 -6.87 3.89
CA ARG A 108 -15.59 -7.70 2.70
C ARG A 108 -14.11 -7.71 2.29
N SER A 109 -13.41 -6.61 2.53
CA SER A 109 -12.00 -6.42 2.16
C SER A 109 -11.06 -6.27 3.36
N ILE A 110 -11.60 -5.98 4.54
CA ILE A 110 -10.81 -5.60 5.73
C ILE A 110 -11.18 -6.55 6.86
N ALA A 111 -10.25 -7.41 7.24
CA ALA A 111 -10.39 -8.30 8.39
C ALA A 111 -10.17 -7.56 9.71
N ARG A 112 -9.23 -6.62 9.72
CA ARG A 112 -8.84 -5.84 10.89
C ARG A 112 -8.17 -4.55 10.42
N TYR A 113 -8.38 -3.44 11.13
CA TYR A 113 -7.68 -2.19 10.87
C TYR A 113 -7.17 -1.61 12.18
N ASP A 114 -5.88 -1.77 12.43
CA ASP A 114 -5.20 -1.15 13.54
C ASP A 114 -4.47 0.12 13.07
N TYR A 115 -4.23 1.04 14.00
CA TYR A 115 -3.53 2.28 13.71
C TYR A 115 -2.89 2.82 14.98
N GLN A 116 -1.83 3.61 14.84
CA GLN A 116 -1.16 4.25 15.97
C GLN A 116 -1.92 5.50 16.44
N GLU A 117 -1.73 5.91 17.69
CA GLU A 117 -2.45 7.04 18.29
C GLU A 117 -2.30 8.35 17.50
N SER A 118 -1.15 8.59 16.86
CA SER A 118 -0.90 9.73 15.99
C SER A 118 -1.86 9.81 14.79
N VAL A 119 -2.48 8.69 14.39
CA VAL A 119 -3.50 8.56 13.34
C VAL A 119 -4.91 8.82 13.89
N MET A 120 -5.14 8.71 15.21
CA MET A 120 -6.47 8.89 15.84
C MET A 120 -7.12 10.24 15.52
N ASN A 121 -6.29 11.27 15.27
CA ASN A 121 -6.76 12.64 15.05
C ASN A 121 -7.34 12.86 13.66
N ASP A 122 -7.15 11.94 12.71
CA ASP A 122 -7.95 11.91 11.49
C ASP A 122 -9.25 11.15 11.74
N GLN A 123 -10.34 11.88 11.97
CA GLN A 123 -11.68 11.30 12.16
C GLN A 123 -12.15 10.47 10.95
N SER A 124 -11.59 10.71 9.76
CA SER A 124 -11.93 9.92 8.59
C SER A 124 -11.17 8.59 8.53
N LYS A 125 -9.97 8.51 9.12
CA LYS A 125 -9.06 7.35 8.99
C LYS A 125 -8.93 6.89 7.54
N LYS A 126 -8.83 7.86 6.63
CA LYS A 126 -8.79 7.62 5.19
C LYS A 126 -7.44 8.06 4.66
N ASP A 127 -6.89 7.24 3.78
CA ASP A 127 -5.68 7.55 3.06
C ASP A 127 -5.99 8.49 1.88
N ARG A 128 -6.15 9.79 2.19
CA ARG A 128 -6.66 10.81 1.26
C ARG A 128 -5.59 11.51 0.43
N VAL A 129 -4.36 11.62 0.93
CA VAL A 129 -3.29 12.39 0.29
C VAL A 129 -2.19 11.44 -0.15
N MET A 130 -1.93 11.39 -1.47
CA MET A 130 -1.02 10.46 -2.16
C MET A 130 -1.41 8.97 -2.12
N GLY A 131 -2.23 8.51 -1.18
CA GLY A 131 -3.02 7.27 -1.32
C GLY A 131 -2.20 5.99 -1.47
N HIS A 132 -0.98 5.94 -0.93
CA HIS A 132 -0.01 4.88 -1.21
C HIS A 132 -0.52 3.52 -0.71
N GLY A 133 -0.96 3.43 0.54
CA GLY A 133 -1.52 2.20 1.09
C GLY A 133 -2.80 1.77 0.36
N THR A 134 -3.67 2.71 -0.01
CA THR A 134 -4.84 2.44 -0.86
C THR A 134 -4.44 1.83 -2.18
N HIS A 135 -3.39 2.35 -2.81
CA HIS A 135 -2.85 1.83 -4.06
C HIS A 135 -2.25 0.43 -3.88
N VAL A 136 -1.35 0.24 -2.90
CA VAL A 136 -0.68 -1.03 -2.60
C VAL A 136 -1.69 -2.13 -2.29
N ILE A 137 -2.63 -1.88 -1.37
CA ILE A 137 -3.67 -2.85 -1.02
C ILE A 137 -4.62 -3.05 -2.20
N GLY A 138 -4.83 -2.03 -3.02
CA GLY A 138 -5.59 -2.13 -4.26
C GLY A 138 -4.96 -3.08 -5.27
N SER A 139 -3.61 -3.09 -5.36
CA SER A 139 -2.85 -4.02 -6.21
C SER A 139 -3.04 -5.48 -5.77
N VAL A 140 -3.16 -5.69 -4.46
CA VAL A 140 -3.32 -7.04 -3.91
C VAL A 140 -4.78 -7.50 -3.97
N LEU A 141 -5.71 -6.79 -3.33
CA LEU A 141 -7.08 -7.27 -3.11
C LEU A 141 -8.19 -6.40 -3.71
N GLY A 142 -7.86 -5.33 -4.44
CA GLY A 142 -8.87 -4.40 -4.93
C GLY A 142 -9.98 -5.11 -5.72
N TRP A 143 -11.24 -4.90 -5.35
CA TRP A 143 -12.37 -5.62 -5.95
C TRP A 143 -13.57 -4.72 -6.18
N ALA A 144 -13.94 -4.54 -7.45
CA ALA A 144 -15.04 -3.67 -7.87
C ALA A 144 -16.39 -4.40 -7.94
N GLY A 145 -16.50 -5.57 -7.31
CA GLY A 145 -17.72 -6.37 -7.37
C GLY A 145 -18.01 -6.87 -8.78
N GLN A 146 -19.25 -6.69 -9.21
CA GLN A 146 -19.72 -7.08 -10.54
C GLN A 146 -19.64 -5.96 -11.56
N ASP A 147 -19.13 -4.77 -11.22
CA ASP A 147 -18.98 -3.68 -12.18
C ASP A 147 -18.01 -4.07 -13.30
N HIS A 148 -18.58 -4.35 -14.47
CA HIS A 148 -17.85 -4.82 -15.65
C HIS A 148 -16.81 -3.82 -16.15
N ASN A 149 -16.99 -2.52 -15.90
CA ASN A 149 -16.04 -1.50 -16.33
C ASN A 149 -14.79 -1.46 -15.45
N MET A 150 -14.89 -1.98 -14.22
CA MET A 150 -13.81 -1.97 -13.24
C MET A 150 -13.15 -3.34 -13.03
N LYS A 151 -13.70 -4.43 -13.58
CA LYS A 151 -13.13 -5.80 -13.49
C LYS A 151 -11.67 -5.89 -13.98
N ALA A 152 -11.31 -5.10 -14.98
CA ALA A 152 -9.95 -5.03 -15.50
C ALA A 152 -8.94 -4.47 -14.49
N TYR A 153 -9.40 -3.82 -13.41
CA TYR A 153 -8.57 -3.20 -12.38
C TYR A 153 -8.59 -3.96 -11.05
N HIS A 154 -9.19 -5.17 -10.99
CA HIS A 154 -9.10 -5.97 -9.77
C HIS A 154 -7.64 -6.31 -9.46
N GLY A 155 -7.32 -6.37 -8.17
CA GLY A 155 -6.04 -6.87 -7.68
C GLY A 155 -5.82 -8.36 -7.98
N ILE A 156 -4.68 -8.87 -7.53
CA ILE A 156 -4.27 -10.27 -7.73
C ILE A 156 -5.23 -11.24 -7.03
N ALA A 157 -5.57 -10.96 -5.77
CA ALA A 157 -6.39 -11.78 -4.89
C ALA A 157 -7.65 -11.00 -4.44
N PRO A 158 -8.57 -10.68 -5.36
CA PRO A 158 -9.67 -9.74 -5.10
C PRO A 158 -10.70 -10.22 -4.07
N LYS A 159 -10.72 -11.51 -3.73
CA LYS A 159 -11.61 -12.04 -2.69
C LYS A 159 -10.92 -12.30 -1.35
N SER A 160 -9.64 -11.96 -1.24
CA SER A 160 -8.92 -11.98 0.03
C SER A 160 -9.31 -10.78 0.91
N ARG A 161 -8.87 -10.81 2.17
CA ARG A 161 -9.08 -9.72 3.14
C ARG A 161 -7.75 -9.33 3.77
N VAL A 162 -7.61 -8.07 4.19
CA VAL A 162 -6.40 -7.58 4.86
C VAL A 162 -6.59 -7.39 6.36
N ALA A 163 -5.64 -7.84 7.15
CA ALA A 163 -5.40 -7.36 8.51
C ALA A 163 -4.37 -6.23 8.41
N PHE A 164 -4.84 -4.99 8.45
CA PHE A 164 -4.05 -3.82 8.12
C PHE A 164 -3.59 -3.07 9.36
N TYR A 165 -2.35 -2.59 9.36
CA TYR A 165 -1.82 -1.69 10.37
C TYR A 165 -1.41 -0.37 9.72
N ASP A 166 -2.13 0.70 10.03
CA ASP A 166 -1.90 2.04 9.50
C ASP A 166 -0.72 2.72 10.17
N LEU A 167 0.29 3.01 9.35
CA LEU A 167 1.53 3.71 9.70
C LEU A 167 1.53 5.15 9.19
N GLY A 168 0.45 5.63 8.55
CA GLY A 168 0.37 6.97 8.01
C GLY A 168 0.53 8.06 9.08
N LEU A 169 1.08 9.21 8.69
CA LEU A 169 1.12 10.41 9.53
C LEU A 169 0.14 11.45 9.00
N VAL A 170 -0.73 11.95 9.89
CA VAL A 170 -1.86 12.85 9.56
C VAL A 170 -1.43 14.15 8.84
N SER A 171 -0.18 14.58 9.01
CA SER A 171 0.30 15.88 8.51
C SER A 171 1.07 15.85 7.20
N GLU A 172 1.52 14.69 6.71
CA GLU A 172 2.38 14.63 5.52
C GLU A 172 2.16 13.32 4.75
N GLY A 173 1.28 13.37 3.73
CA GLY A 173 0.98 12.23 2.86
C GLY A 173 2.26 11.55 2.37
N SER A 174 2.27 10.22 2.46
CA SER A 174 3.39 9.31 2.18
C SER A 174 4.48 9.16 3.27
N LYS A 175 4.40 9.86 4.41
CA LYS A 175 5.30 9.57 5.54
C LYS A 175 4.72 8.45 6.40
N MET A 176 5.50 7.39 6.57
CA MET A 176 5.18 6.27 7.47
C MET A 176 5.99 6.37 8.76
N GLN A 177 5.40 5.93 9.86
CA GLN A 177 6.07 5.81 11.16
C GLN A 177 6.40 4.35 11.50
N VAL A 178 7.41 4.13 12.34
CA VAL A 178 7.69 2.80 12.88
C VAL A 178 6.55 2.42 13.83
N PRO A 179 5.91 1.25 13.66
CA PRO A 179 4.85 0.82 14.56
C PRO A 179 5.36 0.72 16.00
N GLY A 180 4.51 1.11 16.95
CA GLY A 180 4.77 0.86 18.37
C GLY A 180 4.93 -0.64 18.67
N PRO A 181 5.49 -1.01 19.84
CA PRO A 181 5.68 -2.41 20.20
C PRO A 181 4.36 -3.18 20.18
N LEU A 182 4.30 -4.29 19.44
CA LEU A 182 3.12 -5.15 19.31
C LEU A 182 2.57 -5.70 20.65
N HIS A 183 3.36 -5.68 21.73
CA HIS A 183 2.91 -6.11 23.06
C HIS A 183 2.15 -5.04 23.83
N GLN A 184 2.14 -3.79 23.36
CA GLN A 184 1.46 -2.67 24.01
C GLN A 184 0.08 -2.38 23.39
N THR A 185 -0.32 -3.15 22.37
CA THR A 185 -1.57 -2.98 21.62
C THR A 185 -2.73 -3.85 22.17
N VAL A 186 -2.70 -4.19 23.46
CA VAL A 186 -3.74 -4.97 24.15
C VAL A 186 -4.59 -4.09 25.04
#